data_AF-A0A2I1I5J3-F1
#
_entry.id   AF-A0A2I1I5J3-F1
#
_cell.length_a   1.000
_cell.length_b   1.000
_cell.length_c   1.000
_cell.angle_alpha   90.00
_cell.angle_beta   90.00
_cell.angle_gamma   90.00
#
_symmetry.space_group_name_H-M   'P 1'
#
loop_
_entity.id
_entity.type
_entity.pdbx_description
1 polymer ?
#
loop_
_entity_poly.entity_id
_entity_poly.type
_entity_poly.pdbx_seq_one_letter_code
_entity_poly.pdbx_strand_id
1 'polypeptide(L)'
;MGVVVEPHAFKHGLSESEIKYAWSAPVASRMRGDGSDPPRWIVAGWLPDGRLVQMVGVEDSQGRWHVFHAMTPVTKAFLKELGMGRE
;
A
#
# COMPACT_ATOMS: atom_id res chain seq x y z
N MET A 1 5.43 -15.18 3.85
CA MET A 1 4.22 -14.33 3.74
C MET A 1 4.09 -13.91 2.28
N GLY A 2 2.98 -14.27 1.62
CA GLY A 2 2.76 -13.98 0.20
C GLY A 2 2.01 -12.66 -0.01
N VAL A 3 2.23 -12.01 -1.15
CA VAL A 3 1.49 -10.82 -1.58
C VAL A 3 0.77 -11.16 -2.89
N VAL A 4 -0.55 -10.98 -2.89
CA VAL A 4 -1.43 -11.06 -4.04
C VAL A 4 -1.82 -9.64 -4.43
N VAL A 5 -1.65 -9.30 -5.71
CA VAL A 5 -2.04 -7.98 -6.23
C VAL A 5 -3.36 -8.14 -6.95
N GLU A 6 -4.40 -7.52 -6.41
CA GLU A 6 -5.74 -7.59 -6.97
C GLU A 6 -5.85 -6.74 -8.25
N PRO A 7 -6.73 -7.09 -9.21
CA PRO A 7 -6.86 -6.38 -10.47
C PRO A 7 -7.06 -4.85 -10.33
N HIS A 8 -7.74 -4.41 -9.27
CA HIS A 8 -7.99 -2.99 -9.02
C HIS A 8 -6.73 -2.19 -8.66
N ALA A 9 -5.66 -2.84 -8.18
CA ALA A 9 -4.43 -2.16 -7.84
C ALA A 9 -3.69 -1.61 -9.08
N PHE A 10 -3.94 -2.20 -10.26
CA PHE A 10 -3.31 -1.78 -11.52
C PHE A 10 -3.92 -0.50 -12.12
N LYS A 11 -5.00 0.04 -11.54
CA LYS A 11 -5.74 1.20 -12.06
C LYS A 11 -4.86 2.42 -12.37
N HIS A 12 -3.75 2.58 -11.66
CA HIS A 12 -2.85 3.73 -11.81
C HIS A 12 -1.56 3.40 -12.60
N GLY A 13 -1.56 2.32 -13.39
CA GLY A 13 -0.48 2.00 -14.33
C GLY A 13 0.78 1.40 -13.70
N LEU A 14 0.71 0.99 -12.43
CA LEU A 14 1.77 0.22 -11.80
C LEU A 14 1.69 -1.25 -12.21
N SER A 15 2.81 -1.88 -12.46
CA SER A 15 2.93 -3.31 -12.69
C SER A 15 2.85 -4.11 -11.38
N GLU A 16 2.59 -5.41 -11.48
CA GLU A 16 2.57 -6.32 -10.32
C GLU A 16 3.92 -6.35 -9.60
N SER A 17 5.04 -6.35 -10.35
CA SER A 17 6.39 -6.33 -9.79
C SER A 17 6.68 -5.04 -9.03
N GLU A 18 6.27 -3.88 -9.56
CA GLU A 18 6.39 -2.60 -8.85
C GLU A 18 5.59 -2.61 -7.54
N ILE A 19 4.34 -3.07 -7.57
CA ILE A 19 3.49 -3.10 -6.37
C ILE A 19 4.08 -4.05 -5.32
N LYS A 20 4.51 -5.25 -5.71
CA LYS A 20 5.14 -6.20 -4.79
C LYS A 20 6.46 -5.68 -4.21
N TYR A 21 7.27 -5.01 -5.04
CA TYR A 21 8.52 -4.40 -4.59
C TYR A 21 8.24 -3.28 -3.58
N ALA A 22 7.33 -2.35 -3.89
CA ALA A 22 6.99 -1.28 -2.98
C ALA A 22 6.43 -1.82 -1.66
N TRP A 23 5.62 -2.89 -1.70
CA TRP A 23 5.09 -3.55 -0.51
C TRP A 23 6.19 -4.15 0.39
N SER A 24 7.27 -4.66 -0.19
CA SER A 24 8.41 -5.21 0.56
C SER A 24 9.42 -4.14 1.05
N ALA A 25 9.32 -2.91 0.55
CA ALA A 25 10.16 -1.77 0.93
C ALA A 25 9.35 -0.62 1.56
N PRO A 26 8.62 -0.85 2.67
CA PRO A 26 7.79 0.19 3.28
C PRO A 26 8.64 1.27 3.93
N VAL A 27 8.27 2.54 3.73
CA VAL A 27 8.77 3.68 4.51
C VAL A 27 7.90 3.97 5.72
N ALA A 28 6.59 3.74 5.59
CA ALA A 28 5.64 3.80 6.69
C ALA A 28 4.42 2.94 6.39
N SER A 29 3.83 2.37 7.43
CA SER A 29 2.59 1.61 7.33
C SER A 29 1.74 1.82 8.58
N ARG A 30 0.43 1.67 8.43
CA ARG A 30 -0.51 1.78 9.54
C ARG A 30 -1.78 0.99 9.24
N MET A 31 -2.34 0.35 10.27
CA MET A 31 -3.71 -0.17 10.23
C MET A 31 -4.69 1.01 10.27
N ARG A 32 -5.55 1.11 9.25
CA ARG A 32 -6.65 2.08 9.20
C ARG A 32 -7.72 1.60 10.18
N GLY A 33 -7.84 2.28 11.32
CA GLY A 33 -8.80 1.98 12.39
C GLY A 33 -10.24 2.39 12.06
N ASP A 34 -10.72 2.04 10.88
CA ASP A 34 -12.05 2.41 10.35
C ASP A 34 -13.12 1.33 10.56
N GLY A 35 -12.81 0.29 11.32
CA GLY A 35 -13.72 -0.80 11.64
C GLY A 35 -13.92 -1.81 10.51
N SER A 36 -13.12 -1.77 9.44
CA SER A 36 -13.18 -2.78 8.37
C SER A 36 -12.75 -4.16 8.89
N ASP A 37 -13.43 -5.20 8.42
CA ASP A 37 -13.06 -6.60 8.64
C ASP A 37 -12.94 -7.31 7.28
N PRO A 38 -11.73 -7.78 6.88
CA PRO A 38 -10.46 -7.67 7.60
C PRO A 38 -9.93 -6.23 7.74
N PRO A 39 -9.09 -5.93 8.74
CA PRO A 39 -8.51 -4.61 8.94
C PRO A 39 -7.72 -4.14 7.72
N ARG A 40 -8.00 -2.92 7.25
CA ARG A 40 -7.27 -2.32 6.13
C ARG A 40 -5.93 -1.78 6.61
N TRP A 41 -4.88 -2.01 5.84
CA TRP A 41 -3.56 -1.44 6.05
C TRP A 41 -3.23 -0.47 4.93
N ILE A 42 -2.80 0.72 5.31
CA ILE A 42 -2.21 1.71 4.41
C ILE A 42 -0.70 1.62 4.51
N VAL A 43 -0.02 1.62 3.35
CA VAL A 43 1.43 1.47 3.25
C VAL A 43 1.96 2.47 2.24
N ALA A 44 3.02 3.19 2.57
CA ALA A 44 3.85 3.88 1.58
C ALA A 44 5.16 3.11 1.41
N GLY A 45 5.57 2.84 0.17
CA GLY A 45 6.77 2.06 -0.12
C GLY A 45 7.54 2.60 -1.31
N TRP A 46 8.86 2.40 -1.31
CA TRP A 46 9.75 2.90 -2.34
C TRP A 46 9.86 1.94 -3.52
N LEU A 47 9.97 2.51 -4.73
CA LEU A 47 10.45 1.81 -5.92
C LEU A 47 11.95 2.06 -6.13
N PRO A 48 12.66 1.19 -6.89
CA PRO A 48 14.09 1.36 -7.19
C PRO A 48 14.42 2.65 -7.94
N ASP A 49 13.45 3.20 -8.68
CA ASP A 49 13.57 4.45 -9.43
C ASP A 49 13.34 5.70 -8.57
N GLY A 50 13.14 5.54 -7.27
CA GLY A 50 12.92 6.64 -6.33
C GLY A 50 11.49 7.15 -6.27
N ARG A 51 10.52 6.55 -6.98
CA ARG A 51 9.10 6.87 -6.79
C ARG A 51 8.59 6.26 -5.49
N LEU A 52 7.70 7.00 -4.82
CA LEU A 52 6.98 6.52 -3.65
C LEU A 52 5.57 6.09 -4.07
N VAL A 53 5.18 4.87 -3.69
CA VAL A 53 3.89 4.27 -4.01
C VAL A 53 3.06 4.19 -2.73
N GLN A 54 1.82 4.65 -2.78
CA GLN A 54 0.84 4.38 -1.75
C GLN A 54 0.07 3.12 -2.10
N MET A 55 -0.13 2.25 -1.12
CA MET A 55 -0.81 0.97 -1.28
C MET A 55 -1.82 0.78 -0.16
N VAL A 56 -2.91 0.08 -0.47
CA VAL A 56 -3.87 -0.38 0.52
C VAL A 56 -4.07 -1.88 0.32
N GLY A 57 -3.99 -2.61 1.42
CA GLY A 57 -4.22 -4.05 1.43
C GLY A 57 -4.88 -4.52 2.71
N VAL A 58 -5.27 -5.80 2.68
CA VAL A 58 -5.80 -6.54 3.83
C VAL A 58 -5.04 -7.86 3.95
N GLU A 59 -4.95 -8.39 5.16
CA GLU A 59 -4.42 -9.72 5.40
C GLU A 59 -5.59 -10.72 5.46
N ASP A 60 -5.47 -11.83 4.73
CA ASP A 60 -6.45 -12.92 4.81
C ASP A 60 -6.20 -13.84 6.02
N SER A 61 -7.11 -14.78 6.26
CA SER A 61 -6.99 -15.75 7.37
C SER A 61 -5.80 -16.71 7.25
N GLN A 62 -5.11 -16.74 6.11
CA GLN A 62 -3.92 -17.56 5.86
C GLN A 62 -2.63 -16.74 5.95
N GLY A 63 -2.69 -15.46 6.33
CA GLY A 63 -1.55 -14.56 6.41
C GLY A 63 -1.02 -14.11 5.05
N ARG A 64 -1.86 -14.10 4.01
CA ARG A 64 -1.54 -13.53 2.70
C ARG A 64 -2.06 -12.10 2.61
N TRP A 65 -1.24 -11.21 2.08
CA TRP A 65 -1.62 -9.83 1.83
C TRP A 65 -2.29 -9.69 0.47
N HIS A 66 -3.45 -9.06 0.45
CA HIS A 66 -4.19 -8.71 -0.77
C HIS A 66 -4.13 -7.20 -0.98
N VAL A 67 -3.30 -6.75 -1.92
CA VAL A 67 -3.16 -5.33 -2.26
C VAL A 67 -4.16 -4.99 -3.36
N PHE A 68 -5.13 -4.14 -3.05
CA PHE A 68 -6.24 -3.81 -3.96
C PHE A 68 -6.27 -2.35 -4.41
N HIS A 69 -5.41 -1.51 -3.85
CA HIS A 69 -5.19 -0.15 -4.32
C HIS A 69 -3.69 0.12 -4.32
N ALA A 70 -3.18 0.66 -5.42
CA ALA A 70 -1.82 1.16 -5.52
C ALA A 70 -1.81 2.42 -6.40
N MET A 71 -1.04 3.44 -6.02
CA MET A 71 -0.94 4.68 -6.77
C MET A 71 0.41 5.37 -6.53
N THR A 72 0.93 6.02 -7.57
CA THR A 72 2.06 6.95 -7.52
C THR A 72 1.72 8.22 -8.30
N PRO A 73 2.14 9.42 -7.87
CA PRO A 73 2.82 9.70 -6.61
C PRO A 73 1.87 9.58 -5.40
N VAL A 74 2.43 9.41 -4.20
CA VAL A 74 1.65 9.43 -2.95
C VAL A 74 0.95 10.77 -2.77
N THR A 75 -0.31 10.74 -2.33
CA THR A 75 -1.09 11.94 -2.03
C THR A 75 -0.72 12.54 -0.67
N LYS A 76 -0.84 13.87 -0.53
CA LYS A 76 -0.58 14.57 0.75
C LYS A 76 -1.47 14.05 1.90
N ALA A 77 -2.73 13.74 1.60
CA ALA A 77 -3.67 13.19 2.58
C ALA A 77 -3.21 11.81 3.09
N PHE A 78 -2.71 10.95 2.19
CA PHE A 78 -2.19 9.65 2.56
C PHE A 78 -0.93 9.75 3.43
N LEU A 79 0.00 10.66 3.11
CA LEU A 79 1.15 10.94 3.97
C LEU A 79 0.73 11.45 5.36
N LYS A 80 -0.27 12.35 5.43
CA LYS A 80 -0.81 12.82 6.71
C LYS A 80 -1.42 11.68 7.52
N GLU A 81 -2.14 10.76 6.88
CA GLU A 81 -2.74 9.60 7.55
C GLU A 81 -1.67 8.64 8.12
N LEU A 82 -0.54 8.53 7.43
CA LEU A 82 0.67 7.82 7.88
C LEU A 82 1.50 8.58 8.93
N GLY A 83 1.12 9.81 9.29
CA GLY A 83 1.91 10.65 10.21
C GLY A 83 3.20 11.23 9.59
N MET A 84 3.33 11.18 8.26
CA MET A 84 4.46 11.71 7.49
C MET A 84 4.22 13.11 6.92
N GLY A 85 3.00 13.64 7.04
CA GLY A 85 2.69 15.02 6.66
C GLY A 85 3.29 16.00 7.66
N ARG A 86 4.00 17.03 7.16
CA ARG A 86 4.35 18.19 8.00
C ARG A 86 3.08 18.99 8.29
N GLU A 87 2.96 19.46 9.53
CA GLU A 87 1.88 20.36 9.98
C GLU A 87 1.89 21.70 9.21
#